data_AF-A0A355DBD7-F1
#
_entry.id   AF-A0A355DBD7-F1
#
_cell.length_a   1.000
_cell.length_b   1.000
_cell.length_c   1.000
_cell.angle_alpha   90.00
_cell.angle_beta   90.00
_cell.angle_gamma   90.00
#
_symmetry.space_group_name_H-M   'P 1'
#
loop_
_entity.id
_entity.type
_entity.pdbx_description
1 polymer ?
#
loop_
_entity_poly.entity_id
_entity_poly.type
_entity_poly.pdbx_seq_one_letter_code
_entity_poly.pdbx_strand_id
1 'polypeptide(L)'
;MRPAVARRLSLLGVALVVATAALAFGVVPFRDWLDQRQVNDELRARVEAVEVVNRAYEQRIDALNTDEEIERRARRDFNLVHPDEEAYAVVPPPVQPHRVPGIWPFDR
;
A
#
# COMPACT_ATOMS: atom_id res chain seq x y z
N MET A 1 12.44 23.38 69.34
CA MET A 1 11.84 23.82 68.06
C MET A 1 10.32 23.88 68.20
N ARG A 2 9.66 24.96 67.76
CA ARG A 2 8.20 25.10 67.90
C ARG A 2 7.48 23.98 67.11
N PRO A 3 6.56 23.21 67.73
CA PRO A 3 5.96 22.01 67.14
C PRO A 3 5.23 22.27 65.80
N ALA A 4 4.75 23.50 65.61
CA ALA A 4 4.13 23.94 64.35
C ALA A 4 5.12 23.98 63.16
N VAL A 5 6.40 24.28 63.40
CA VAL A 5 7.41 24.35 62.32
C VAL A 5 7.83 22.95 61.89
N ALA A 6 8.01 22.03 62.83
CA ALA A 6 8.33 20.63 62.54
C ALA A 6 7.20 19.95 61.74
N ARG A 7 5.93 20.22 62.10
CA ARG A 7 4.76 19.71 61.37
C ARG A 7 4.63 20.29 59.95
N ARG A 8 4.98 21.56 59.74
CA ARG A 8 4.97 22.15 58.39
C ARG A 8 6.07 21.58 57.52
N LEU A 9 7.26 21.35 58.08
CA LEU A 9 8.38 20.73 57.38
C LEU A 9 8.09 19.27 57.00
N SER A 10 7.44 18.50 57.88
CA SER A 10 7.04 17.13 57.55
C SER A 10 5.95 17.08 56.48
N LEU A 11 4.97 17.99 56.52
CA LEU A 11 3.94 18.09 55.47
C LEU A 11 4.54 18.48 54.11
N LEU A 12 5.52 19.40 54.08
CA LEU A 12 6.25 19.76 52.87
C LEU A 12 7.06 18.58 52.32
N GLY A 13 7.71 17.82 53.19
CA GLY A 13 8.43 16.60 52.81
C GLY A 13 7.49 15.56 52.17
N VAL A 14 6.32 15.32 52.77
CA VAL A 14 5.32 14.39 52.23
C VAL A 14 4.78 14.88 50.88
N ALA A 15 4.46 16.16 50.76
CA ALA A 15 3.97 16.74 49.51
C ALA A 15 4.99 16.60 48.38
N LEU A 16 6.28 16.80 48.68
CA LEU A 16 7.36 16.63 47.72
C LEU A 16 7.48 15.18 47.25
N VAL A 17 7.42 14.22 48.17
CA VAL A 17 7.46 12.78 47.84
C VAL A 17 6.28 12.39 46.95
N VAL A 18 5.07 12.85 47.28
CA VAL A 18 3.87 12.56 46.50
C VAL A 18 3.94 13.19 45.11
N ALA A 19 4.40 14.44 44.99
CA ALA A 19 4.57 15.08 43.69
C ALA A 19 5.62 14.35 42.83
N THR A 20 6.72 13.91 43.44
CA THR A 20 7.78 13.17 42.74
C THR A 20 7.28 11.80 42.28
N ALA A 21 6.53 11.09 43.12
CA ALA A 21 5.90 9.83 42.76
C ALA A 21 4.86 10.01 41.63
N ALA A 22 4.01 11.03 41.73
CA ALA A 22 3.01 11.33 40.69
C ALA A 22 3.65 11.68 39.34
N LEU A 23 4.79 12.39 39.34
CA LEU A 23 5.52 12.68 38.11
C LEU A 23 6.20 11.42 37.55
N ALA A 24 6.84 10.61 38.40
CA ALA A 24 7.51 9.39 37.98
C ALA A 24 6.52 8.35 37.42
N PHE A 25 5.40 8.14 38.09
CA PHE A 25 4.37 7.17 37.72
C PHE A 25 3.27 7.74 36.82
N GLY A 26 3.21 9.05 36.58
CA GLY A 26 2.22 9.67 35.71
C GLY A 26 2.77 9.98 34.33
N VAL A 27 3.98 10.53 34.25
CA VAL A 27 4.53 11.04 32.98
C VAL A 27 5.04 9.92 32.08
N VAL A 28 5.76 8.94 32.64
CA VAL A 28 6.32 7.82 31.86
C VAL A 28 5.20 6.95 31.25
N PRO A 29 4.25 6.39 32.02
CA PRO A 29 3.19 5.58 31.42
C PRO A 29 2.25 6.38 30.51
N PHE A 30 2.12 7.70 30.70
CA PHE A 30 1.35 8.54 29.78
C PHE A 30 2.04 8.71 28.42
N ARG A 31 3.36 8.90 28.41
CA ARG A 31 4.15 8.95 27.16
C ARG A 31 4.16 7.60 26.45
N ASP A 32 4.41 6.52 27.19
CA ASP A 32 4.40 5.17 26.64
C ASP A 32 3.04 4.81 26.02
N TRP A 33 1.93 5.22 26.65
CA TRP A 33 0.59 5.02 26.10
C TRP A 33 0.37 5.80 24.80
N LEU A 34 0.85 7.04 24.70
CA LEU A 34 0.76 7.83 23.47
C LEU A 34 1.58 7.21 22.34
N ASP A 35 2.80 6.77 22.64
CA ASP A 35 3.69 6.14 21.65
C ASP A 35 3.11 4.80 21.18
N GLN A 36 2.61 3.97 22.11
CA GLN A 36 1.92 2.72 21.78
C GLN A 36 0.69 2.95 20.90
N ARG A 37 -0.07 4.02 21.16
CA ARG A 37 -1.23 4.38 20.34
C ARG A 37 -0.80 4.72 18.91
N GLN A 38 0.23 5.55 18.73
CA GLN A 38 0.75 5.88 17.40
C GLN A 38 1.25 4.65 16.65
N VAL A 39 1.99 3.76 17.33
CA VAL A 39 2.45 2.50 16.75
C VAL A 39 1.27 1.61 16.35
N ASN A 40 0.22 1.54 17.18
CA ASN A 40 -0.97 0.74 16.85
C ASN A 40 -1.71 1.28 15.62
N ASP A 41 -1.87 2.61 15.53
CA ASP A 41 -2.51 3.27 14.40
C ASP A 41 -1.71 3.05 13.11
N GLU A 42 -0.38 3.16 13.17
CA GLU A 42 0.50 2.87 12.03
C GLU A 42 0.42 1.41 11.58
N LEU A 43 0.50 0.46 12.52
CA LEU A 43 0.40 -0.96 12.19
C LEU A 43 -0.97 -1.30 11.58
N ARG A 44 -2.05 -0.70 12.09
CA ARG A 44 -3.38 -0.88 11.53
C ARG A 44 -3.47 -0.37 10.10
N ALA A 45 -2.92 0.81 9.83
CA ALA A 45 -2.87 1.36 8.47
C ALA A 45 -2.06 0.45 7.52
N ARG A 46 -0.96 -0.12 7.98
CA ARG A 46 -0.17 -1.09 7.20
C ARG A 46 -0.96 -2.37 6.90
N VAL A 47 -1.69 -2.91 7.88
CA VAL A 47 -2.54 -4.09 7.68
C VAL A 47 -3.64 -3.79 6.67
N GLU A 48 -4.36 -2.67 6.83
CA GLU A 48 -5.42 -2.26 5.91
C GLU A 48 -4.90 -2.11 4.48
N ALA A 49 -3.72 -1.50 4.29
CA ALA A 49 -3.10 -1.36 2.98
C ALA A 49 -2.81 -2.73 2.33
N VAL A 50 -2.30 -3.71 3.09
CA VAL A 50 -2.05 -5.06 2.59
C VAL A 50 -3.36 -5.79 2.28
N GLU A 51 -4.37 -5.66 3.13
CA GLU A 51 -5.68 -6.28 2.90
C GLU A 51 -6.39 -5.76 1.65
N VAL A 52 -6.29 -4.45 1.37
CA VAL A 52 -6.81 -3.86 0.13
C VAL A 52 -6.17 -4.52 -1.10
N VAL A 53 -4.85 -4.67 -1.08
CA VAL A 53 -4.11 -5.31 -2.18
C VAL A 53 -4.45 -6.79 -2.30
N ASN A 54 -4.55 -7.51 -1.18
CA ASN A 54 -4.94 -8.92 -1.17
C ASN A 54 -6.33 -9.13 -1.77
N ARG A 55 -7.33 -8.32 -1.38
CA ARG A 55 -8.68 -8.41 -1.98
C ARG A 55 -8.68 -8.19 -3.49
N ALA A 56 -7.85 -7.25 -3.98
CA ALA A 56 -7.71 -7.03 -5.42
C ALA A 56 -7.07 -8.23 -6.13
N TYR A 57 -6.10 -8.90 -5.49
CA TYR A 57 -5.52 -10.13 -6.02
C TYR A 57 -6.51 -11.29 -6.01
N GLU A 58 -7.28 -11.48 -4.94
CA GLU A 58 -8.33 -12.51 -4.85
C GLU A 58 -9.34 -12.36 -5.99
N GLN A 59 -9.89 -11.15 -6.19
CA GLN A 59 -10.81 -10.87 -7.29
C GLN A 59 -10.19 -11.19 -8.66
N ARG A 60 -8.89 -10.91 -8.84
CA ARG A 60 -8.20 -11.20 -10.09
C ARG A 60 -7.96 -12.69 -10.28
N ILE A 61 -7.61 -13.40 -9.22
CA ILE A 61 -7.45 -14.86 -9.24
C ILE A 61 -8.79 -15.51 -9.59
N ASP A 62 -9.87 -15.08 -8.96
CA ASP A 62 -11.22 -15.58 -9.23
C ASP A 62 -11.60 -15.36 -10.69
N ALA A 63 -11.39 -14.15 -11.22
CA ALA A 63 -11.63 -13.87 -12.63
C ALA A 63 -10.80 -14.76 -13.55
N LEU A 64 -9.48 -14.89 -13.29
CA LEU A 64 -8.56 -15.70 -14.10
C LEU A 64 -8.88 -17.20 -14.09
N ASN A 65 -9.62 -17.68 -13.10
CA ASN A 65 -10.05 -19.07 -13.00
C ASN A 65 -11.39 -19.34 -13.72
N THR A 66 -11.93 -18.37 -14.45
CA THR A 66 -13.13 -18.57 -15.27
C THR A 66 -12.76 -18.84 -16.72
N ASP A 67 -13.49 -19.76 -17.37
CA ASP A 67 -13.30 -20.09 -18.78
C ASP A 67 -13.44 -18.85 -19.68
N GLU A 68 -14.39 -17.97 -19.36
CA GLU A 68 -14.64 -16.72 -20.12
C GLU A 68 -13.43 -15.77 -20.09
N GLU A 69 -12.81 -15.54 -18.92
CA GLU A 69 -11.64 -14.68 -18.82
C GLU A 69 -10.40 -15.31 -19.48
N ILE A 70 -10.25 -16.64 -19.37
CA ILE A 70 -9.19 -17.38 -20.04
C ILE A 70 -9.33 -17.23 -21.56
N GLU A 71 -10.52 -17.50 -22.10
CA GLU A 71 -10.80 -17.38 -23.53
C GLU A 71 -10.59 -15.95 -24.02
N ARG A 72 -11.10 -14.95 -23.28
CA ARG A 72 -10.94 -13.54 -23.62
C ARG A 72 -9.47 -13.14 -23.73
N ARG A 73 -8.61 -13.61 -22.82
CA ARG A 73 -7.16 -13.38 -22.86
C ARG A 73 -6.48 -14.16 -23.97
N ALA A 74 -6.84 -15.42 -24.16
CA ALA A 74 -6.33 -16.27 -25.24
C ALA A 74 -6.53 -15.60 -26.60
N ARG A 75 -7.74 -15.06 -26.84
CA ARG A 75 -8.07 -14.31 -28.06
C ARG A 75 -7.33 -12.98 -28.14
N ARG A 76 -7.35 -12.16 -27.08
CA ARG A 76 -6.78 -10.80 -27.10
C ARG A 76 -5.26 -10.78 -27.18
N ASP A 77 -4.59 -11.58 -26.36
CA ASP A 77 -3.14 -11.49 -26.15
C ASP A 77 -2.36 -12.45 -27.05
N PHE A 78 -3.01 -13.54 -27.50
CA PHE A 78 -2.36 -14.61 -28.27
C PHE A 78 -3.03 -14.88 -29.63
N ASN A 79 -4.13 -14.19 -29.96
CA ASN A 79 -4.91 -14.42 -31.19
C ASN A 79 -5.33 -15.88 -31.39
N LEU A 80 -5.54 -16.62 -30.30
CA LEU A 80 -6.03 -17.99 -30.36
C LEU A 80 -7.51 -18.00 -30.76
N VAL A 81 -7.91 -19.01 -31.52
CA VAL A 81 -9.28 -19.29 -31.94
C VAL A 81 -9.60 -20.76 -31.66
N HIS A 82 -10.88 -21.10 -31.59
CA HIS A 82 -11.28 -22.51 -31.42
C HIS A 82 -10.94 -23.32 -32.68
N PRO A 83 -10.78 -24.65 -32.56
CA PRO A 83 -10.45 -25.51 -33.70
C PRO A 83 -11.44 -25.45 -34.88
N ASP A 84 -12.69 -25.07 -34.62
CA ASP A 84 -13.78 -24.93 -35.60
C ASP A 84 -13.97 -23.49 -36.11
N GLU A 85 -13.11 -22.56 -35.70
CA GLU A 85 -13.15 -21.15 -36.11
C GLU A 85 -12.06 -20.82 -37.14
N GLU A 86 -12.35 -19.84 -38.01
CA GLU A 86 -11.38 -19.30 -38.97
C GLU A 86 -10.98 -17.87 -38.61
N ALA A 87 -9.68 -17.63 -38.42
CA ALA A 87 -9.13 -16.31 -38.14
C ALA A 87 -8.73 -15.58 -39.43
N TYR A 88 -9.23 -14.36 -39.62
CA TYR A 88 -8.85 -13.48 -40.73
C TYR A 88 -8.02 -12.31 -40.22
N ALA A 89 -6.82 -12.11 -40.79
CA ALA A 89 -6.00 -10.93 -40.51
C ALA A 89 -6.21 -9.86 -41.59
N VAL A 90 -6.64 -8.67 -41.17
CA VAL A 90 -6.74 -7.50 -42.07
C VAL A 90 -5.36 -6.85 -42.17
N VAL A 91 -4.78 -6.88 -43.36
CA VAL A 91 -3.52 -6.18 -43.63
C VAL A 91 -3.79 -4.68 -43.68
N PRO A 92 -3.01 -3.84 -42.97
CA PRO A 92 -3.16 -2.39 -43.10
C PRO A 92 -2.92 -1.97 -44.55
N PRO A 93 -3.54 -0.85 -44.99
CA PRO A 93 -3.32 -0.34 -46.34
C PRO A 93 -1.82 -0.16 -46.60
N PRO A 94 -1.36 -0.41 -47.85
CA PRO A 94 0.05 -0.34 -48.18
C PRO A 94 0.59 1.05 -47.85
N VAL A 95 1.77 1.08 -47.23
CA VAL A 95 2.49 2.33 -46.99
C VAL A 95 2.76 2.97 -48.35
N GLN A 96 2.47 4.26 -48.49
CA GLN A 96 2.72 4.96 -49.76
C GLN A 96 4.17 4.72 -50.19
N PRO A 97 4.41 4.35 -51.46
CA PRO A 97 5.76 4.06 -51.93
C PRO A 97 6.65 5.28 -51.69
N HIS A 98 7.66 5.10 -50.83
CA HIS A 98 8.67 6.13 -50.60
C HIS A 98 9.63 6.13 -51.79
N ARG A 99 9.79 7.29 -52.44
CA ARG A 99 10.81 7.45 -53.48
C ARG A 99 12.17 7.39 -52.79
N VAL A 100 12.90 6.30 -52.99
CA VAL A 100 14.31 6.22 -52.60
C VAL A 100 15.05 7.33 -53.35
N PRO A 101 15.74 8.26 -52.66
CA PRO A 101 16.54 9.28 -53.32
C PRO A 101 17.57 8.62 -54.23
N GLY A 102 17.65 9.10 -55.47
CA GLY A 102 18.36 8.49 -56.59
C GLY A 102 19.76 8.02 -56.25
N ILE A 103 19.91 6.70 -56.16
CA ILE A 103 21.17 6.01 -56.36
C ILE A 103 20.84 4.86 -57.31
N TRP A 104 21.62 4.78 -58.38
CA TRP A 104 21.62 3.70 -59.37
C TRP A 104 21.28 2.32 -58.76
N PRO A 105 20.42 1.48 -59.38
CA PRO A 105 19.82 1.58 -60.71
C PRO A 105 18.37 2.14 -60.75
N PHE A 106 17.90 2.79 -59.69
CA PHE A 106 16.47 3.14 -59.53
C PHE A 106 16.07 4.50 -60.09
N ASP A 107 16.93 5.13 -60.91
CA ASP A 107 16.64 6.40 -61.58
C ASP A 107 15.79 6.19 -62.84
N ARG A 108 14.50 5.85 -62.69
CA ARG A 108 13.44 6.09 -63.70
C ARG A 108 12.08 6.28 -63.04
#